data_AF-A0A1G3B9M7-F1
#
_entry.id   AF-A0A1G3B9M7-F1
#
_cell.length_a   1.000
_cell.length_b   1.000
_cell.length_c   1.000
_cell.angle_alpha   90.00
_cell.angle_beta   90.00
_cell.angle_gamma   90.00
#
_symmetry.space_group_name_H-M   'P 1'
#
loop_
_entity.id
_entity.type
_entity.pdbx_description
1 polymer ?
#
loop_
_entity_poly.entity_id
_entity_poly.type
_entity_poly.pdbx_seq_one_letter_code
_entity_poly.pdbx_strand_id
1 'polypeptide(L)'
;FFLIARFCITDMLLTFFVCASLYLFYIEYTETEKRNTRRLFLYFLLSMVFLVKGPVGILLFIIITICFLLCMRDFKYIKRLWYLPGFILFISIICAWGIPFWLTLGTKQIFSLLSQETSGRFVSGYAHPEAFYYYLPVFVIGFFPWSLFMFVVIFHFFRKKKTFSKETKKQIYFFCTWCIITIIFFSCSRSKLMTYILPMSPSVALLMPLISKWEMEDKFGKMINCLLWFILSVSILVPITLIITMPKWLPVDYSITKHHVFITIIVLLIGSIVTMFTYSVTRSFRLTKKSICLTNCIFLIFAIVSSSKYMGTFRSTKDVVQKCLSEKETNYALFGNHVAPSLVFYSGKCVMDMGTGAEFRKKLSNIKEPVYVLLSLKDYNKKKDWFQKISFYPVCQNNVHVVLSEASD
;
A
#
# COMPACT_ATOMS: atom_id res chain seq x y z
N PHE A 1 -3.91 3.47 -4.33
CA PHE A 1 -3.54 2.44 -5.32
C PHE A 1 -2.40 2.87 -6.24
N PHE A 2 -2.57 3.88 -7.10
CA PHE A 2 -1.59 4.25 -8.13
C PHE A 2 -0.19 4.63 -7.60
N LEU A 3 -0.10 5.37 -6.49
CA LEU A 3 1.18 5.69 -5.86
C LEU A 3 1.89 4.43 -5.35
N ILE A 4 1.15 3.54 -4.70
CA ILE A 4 1.69 2.29 -4.15
C ILE A 4 2.16 1.36 -5.29
N ALA A 5 1.55 1.42 -6.47
CA ALA A 5 1.98 0.66 -7.65
C ALA A 5 3.40 1.01 -8.13
N ARG A 6 3.91 2.19 -7.73
CA ARG A 6 5.25 2.66 -8.07
C ARG A 6 6.27 2.38 -6.97
N PHE A 7 5.83 1.87 -5.82
CA PHE A 7 6.72 1.44 -4.76
C PHE A 7 7.12 -0.02 -4.96
N CYS A 8 8.42 -0.29 -4.79
CA CYS A 8 8.95 -1.64 -4.75
C CYS A 8 8.61 -2.27 -3.37
N ILE A 9 7.35 -2.67 -3.21
CA ILE A 9 6.83 -3.35 -2.01
C ILE A 9 5.99 -4.55 -2.41
N THR A 10 5.94 -5.56 -1.54
CA THR A 10 5.23 -6.82 -1.80
C THR A 10 3.70 -6.66 -1.79
N ASP A 11 3.16 -5.62 -1.15
CA ASP A 11 1.73 -5.39 -0.99
C ASP A 11 0.97 -5.28 -2.32
N MET A 12 1.60 -4.73 -3.36
CA MET A 12 0.96 -4.62 -4.68
C MET A 12 0.88 -5.98 -5.39
N LEU A 13 1.93 -6.79 -5.27
CA LEU A 13 1.95 -8.15 -5.80
C LEU A 13 0.93 -9.05 -5.08
N LEU A 14 0.85 -8.93 -3.75
CA LEU A 14 -0.19 -9.61 -2.96
C LEU A 14 -1.59 -9.17 -3.39
N THR A 15 -1.78 -7.86 -3.55
CA THR A 15 -3.05 -7.29 -4.03
C THR A 15 -3.46 -7.94 -5.33
N PHE A 16 -2.56 -8.01 -6.33
CA PHE A 16 -2.86 -8.64 -7.61
C PHE A 16 -3.38 -10.07 -7.46
N PHE A 17 -2.62 -10.95 -6.77
CA PHE A 17 -3.00 -12.36 -6.66
C PHE A 17 -4.28 -12.58 -5.84
N VAL A 18 -4.48 -11.82 -4.74
CA VAL A 18 -5.72 -11.89 -3.95
C VAL A 18 -6.92 -11.43 -4.79
N CYS A 19 -6.78 -10.31 -5.51
CA CYS A 19 -7.85 -9.77 -6.35
C CYS A 19 -8.20 -10.70 -7.50
N ALA A 20 -7.18 -11.25 -8.17
CA ALA A 20 -7.35 -12.23 -9.24
C ALA A 20 -8.05 -13.49 -8.73
N SER A 21 -7.65 -14.00 -7.55
CA SER A 21 -8.27 -15.17 -6.92
C SER A 21 -9.75 -14.92 -6.59
N LEU A 22 -10.06 -13.77 -5.98
CA LEU A 22 -11.44 -13.39 -5.64
C LEU A 22 -12.31 -13.18 -6.87
N TYR A 23 -11.79 -12.52 -7.90
CA TYR A 23 -12.50 -12.34 -9.17
C TYR A 23 -12.76 -13.67 -9.87
N LEU A 24 -11.76 -14.56 -9.92
CA LEU A 24 -11.90 -15.88 -10.52
C LEU A 24 -12.87 -16.77 -9.75
N PHE A 25 -12.86 -16.69 -8.42
CA PHE A 25 -13.86 -17.32 -7.56
C PHE A 25 -15.27 -16.82 -7.91
N TYR A 26 -15.45 -15.51 -8.06
CA TYR A 26 -16.74 -14.92 -8.41
C TYR A 26 -17.24 -15.43 -9.77
N ILE A 27 -16.37 -15.48 -10.78
CA ILE A 27 -16.70 -16.04 -12.11
C ILE A 27 -17.11 -17.51 -11.99
N GLU A 28 -16.32 -18.35 -11.30
CA GLU A 28 -16.61 -19.78 -11.09
C GLU A 28 -17.94 -19.98 -10.36
N TYR A 29 -18.31 -19.05 -9.46
CA TYR A 29 -19.59 -19.05 -8.75
C TYR A 29 -20.79 -18.65 -9.64
N THR A 30 -20.61 -17.66 -10.52
CA THR A 30 -21.71 -17.18 -11.37
C THR A 30 -21.94 -18.00 -12.62
N GLU A 31 -20.87 -18.57 -13.20
CA GLU A 31 -20.99 -19.33 -14.44
C GLU A 31 -21.42 -20.78 -14.20
N THR A 32 -22.29 -21.26 -15.09
CA THR A 32 -22.83 -22.62 -15.08
C THR A 32 -21.84 -23.63 -15.64
N GLU A 33 -20.94 -23.22 -16.54
CA GLU A 33 -19.93 -24.09 -17.14
C GLU A 33 -18.88 -24.54 -16.12
N LYS A 34 -18.72 -25.86 -16.01
CA LYS A 34 -17.71 -26.50 -15.17
C LYS A 34 -16.41 -26.59 -15.95
N ARG A 35 -15.44 -25.74 -15.63
CA ARG A 35 -14.10 -25.80 -16.23
C ARG A 35 -13.07 -26.17 -15.16
N ASN A 36 -12.57 -27.41 -15.20
CA ASN A 36 -11.52 -27.88 -14.29
C ASN A 36 -10.26 -26.99 -14.36
N THR A 37 -9.96 -26.44 -15.54
CA THR A 37 -8.87 -25.48 -15.78
C THR A 37 -9.01 -24.20 -14.95
N ARG A 38 -10.23 -23.67 -14.79
CA ARG A 38 -10.45 -22.47 -13.96
C ARG A 38 -10.17 -22.74 -12.48
N ARG A 39 -10.58 -23.90 -11.97
CA ARG A 39 -10.24 -24.31 -10.60
C ARG A 39 -8.75 -24.54 -10.44
N LEU A 40 -8.08 -25.21 -11.37
CA LEU A 40 -6.62 -25.33 -11.36
C LEU A 40 -5.93 -23.96 -11.27
N PHE A 41 -6.38 -23.02 -12.10
CA PHE A 41 -5.82 -21.68 -12.12
C PHE A 41 -6.10 -20.90 -10.82
N LEU A 42 -7.27 -21.10 -10.19
CA LEU A 42 -7.55 -20.55 -8.86
C LEU A 42 -6.56 -21.06 -7.81
N TYR A 43 -6.32 -22.36 -7.76
CA TYR A 43 -5.34 -22.93 -6.82
C TYR A 43 -3.91 -22.47 -7.10
N PHE A 44 -3.55 -22.29 -8.37
CA PHE A 44 -2.29 -21.65 -8.75
C PHE A 44 -2.19 -20.22 -8.20
N LEU A 45 -3.22 -19.38 -8.39
CA LEU A 45 -3.23 -18.01 -7.85
C LEU A 45 -3.13 -18.00 -6.32
N LEU A 46 -3.84 -18.90 -5.64
CA LEU A 46 -3.74 -19.05 -4.19
C LEU A 46 -2.31 -19.45 -3.77
N SER A 47 -1.64 -20.33 -4.51
CA SER A 47 -0.24 -20.68 -4.19
C SER A 47 0.68 -19.46 -4.27
N MET A 48 0.46 -18.59 -5.25
CA MET A 48 1.17 -17.31 -5.39
C MET A 48 0.83 -16.34 -4.25
N VAL A 49 -0.42 -16.26 -3.81
CA VAL A 49 -0.80 -15.48 -2.62
C VAL A 49 0.03 -15.91 -1.41
N PHE A 50 0.16 -17.23 -1.20
CA PHE A 50 0.95 -17.77 -0.08
C PHE A 50 2.44 -17.46 -0.21
N LEU A 51 3.02 -17.62 -1.40
CA LEU A 51 4.45 -17.35 -1.62
C LEU A 51 4.80 -15.86 -1.42
N VAL A 52 3.89 -14.93 -1.71
CA VAL A 52 4.19 -13.49 -1.63
C VAL A 52 4.26 -12.98 -0.19
N LYS A 53 3.30 -13.35 0.66
CA LYS A 53 3.20 -12.80 2.03
C LYS A 53 2.69 -13.81 3.06
N GLY A 54 2.78 -15.09 2.76
CA GLY A 54 2.37 -16.17 3.64
C GLY A 54 0.84 -16.34 3.75
N PRO A 55 0.35 -16.87 4.89
CA PRO A 55 -1.04 -17.31 5.02
C PRO A 55 -2.05 -16.17 5.08
N VAL A 56 -1.62 -14.93 5.35
CA VAL A 56 -2.54 -13.79 5.58
C VAL A 56 -3.45 -13.53 4.38
N GLY A 57 -2.92 -13.57 3.16
CA GLY A 57 -3.73 -13.39 1.95
C GLY A 57 -4.71 -14.54 1.69
N ILE A 58 -4.32 -15.77 2.05
CA ILE A 58 -5.18 -16.95 1.96
C ILE A 58 -6.33 -16.87 2.96
N LEU A 59 -6.03 -16.51 4.21
CA LEU A 59 -7.04 -16.29 5.25
C LEU A 59 -8.04 -15.22 4.81
N LEU A 60 -7.56 -14.11 4.27
CA LEU A 60 -8.42 -13.06 3.73
C LEU A 60 -9.35 -13.59 2.63
N PHE A 61 -8.82 -14.32 1.65
CA PHE A 61 -9.62 -14.96 0.59
C PHE A 61 -10.70 -15.89 1.18
N ILE A 62 -10.32 -16.79 2.10
CA ILE A 62 -11.23 -17.76 2.71
C ILE A 62 -12.37 -17.04 3.45
N ILE A 63 -12.05 -16.06 4.29
CA ILE A 63 -13.06 -15.34 5.09
C ILE A 63 -14.01 -14.58 4.17
N ILE A 64 -13.51 -13.87 3.15
CA ILE A 64 -14.36 -13.17 2.17
C ILE A 64 -15.30 -14.15 1.47
N THR A 65 -14.79 -15.27 0.96
CA THR A 65 -15.58 -16.29 0.28
C THR A 65 -16.63 -16.91 1.19
N ILE A 66 -16.28 -17.27 2.43
CA ILE A 66 -17.22 -17.84 3.39
C ILE A 66 -18.31 -16.82 3.76
N CYS A 67 -17.95 -15.57 4.07
CA CYS A 67 -18.91 -14.50 4.36
C CYS A 67 -19.84 -14.22 3.17
N PHE A 68 -19.34 -14.33 1.95
CA PHE A 68 -20.17 -14.16 0.76
C PHE A 68 -21.16 -15.32 0.59
N LEU A 69 -20.70 -16.57 0.74
CA LEU A 69 -21.56 -17.75 0.66
C LEU A 69 -22.61 -17.77 1.79
N LEU A 70 -22.24 -17.28 2.98
CA LEU A 70 -23.16 -16.98 4.10
C LEU A 70 -24.27 -16.02 3.67
N CYS A 71 -23.92 -14.88 3.08
CA CYS A 71 -24.88 -13.91 2.55
C CYS A 71 -25.80 -14.50 1.47
N MET A 72 -25.28 -15.43 0.67
CA MET A 72 -26.04 -16.15 -0.38
C MET A 72 -26.84 -17.35 0.15
N ARG A 73 -26.56 -17.80 1.37
CA ARG A 73 -27.07 -19.06 1.95
C ARG A 73 -26.73 -20.30 1.09
N ASP A 74 -25.57 -20.28 0.42
CA ASP A 74 -25.13 -21.34 -0.51
C ASP A 74 -23.82 -22.01 -0.06
N PHE A 75 -23.84 -22.63 1.11
CA PHE A 75 -22.68 -23.35 1.65
C PHE A 75 -22.33 -24.63 0.88
N LYS A 76 -23.30 -25.19 0.14
CA LYS A 76 -23.06 -26.39 -0.68
C LYS A 76 -21.95 -26.12 -1.71
N TYR A 77 -21.80 -24.86 -2.11
CA TYR A 77 -20.75 -24.42 -3.02
C TYR A 77 -19.32 -24.64 -2.48
N ILE A 78 -19.10 -24.71 -1.17
CA ILE A 78 -17.77 -25.01 -0.59
C ILE A 78 -17.26 -26.36 -1.09
N LYS A 79 -18.12 -27.38 -1.16
CA LYS A 79 -17.76 -28.70 -1.69
C LYS A 79 -17.39 -28.65 -3.18
N ARG A 80 -17.96 -27.70 -3.93
CA ARG A 80 -17.67 -27.50 -5.36
C ARG A 80 -16.32 -26.80 -5.58
N LEU A 81 -15.88 -25.98 -4.64
CA LEU A 81 -14.54 -25.39 -4.69
C LEU A 81 -13.45 -26.43 -4.45
N TRP A 82 -13.75 -27.46 -3.66
CA TRP A 82 -12.81 -28.54 -3.40
C TRP A 82 -12.46 -29.27 -4.69
N TYR A 83 -11.19 -29.20 -5.08
CA TYR A 83 -10.69 -29.85 -6.28
C TYR A 83 -9.28 -30.39 -6.03
N LEU A 84 -9.20 -31.72 -5.84
CA LEU A 84 -7.98 -32.39 -5.41
C LEU A 84 -6.76 -32.11 -6.30
N PRO A 85 -6.85 -32.12 -7.66
CA PRO A 85 -5.69 -31.78 -8.50
C PRO A 85 -5.22 -30.34 -8.31
N GLY A 86 -6.13 -29.40 -8.04
CA GLY A 86 -5.77 -28.02 -7.71
C GLY A 86 -5.11 -27.92 -6.34
N PHE A 87 -5.61 -28.64 -5.34
CA PHE A 87 -4.98 -28.69 -4.02
C PHE A 87 -3.57 -29.29 -4.07
N ILE A 88 -3.37 -30.36 -4.83
CA ILE A 88 -2.05 -30.94 -5.08
C ILE A 88 -1.13 -29.91 -5.74
N LEU A 89 -1.60 -29.20 -6.79
CA LEU A 89 -0.83 -28.13 -7.42
C LEU A 89 -0.43 -27.03 -6.43
N PHE A 90 -1.35 -26.59 -5.59
CA PHE A 90 -1.11 -25.59 -4.56
C PHE A 90 -0.01 -26.01 -3.59
N ILE A 91 -0.10 -27.23 -3.05
CA ILE A 91 0.91 -27.77 -2.14
C ILE A 91 2.25 -27.95 -2.84
N SER A 92 2.27 -28.52 -4.05
CA SER A 92 3.51 -28.73 -4.81
C SER A 92 4.28 -27.43 -5.04
N ILE A 93 3.59 -26.33 -5.39
CA ILE A 93 4.23 -25.03 -5.61
C ILE A 93 4.81 -24.47 -4.31
N ILE A 94 4.07 -24.55 -3.20
CA ILE A 94 4.55 -24.09 -1.89
C ILE A 94 5.75 -24.93 -1.43
N CYS A 95 5.66 -26.25 -1.56
CA CYS A 95 6.71 -27.17 -1.17
C CYS A 95 7.97 -27.02 -2.02
N ALA A 96 7.85 -26.71 -3.32
CA ALA A 96 8.99 -26.51 -4.21
C ALA A 96 9.95 -25.43 -3.71
N TRP A 97 9.44 -24.38 -3.08
CA TRP A 97 10.25 -23.36 -2.42
C TRP A 97 10.48 -23.66 -0.94
N GLY A 98 9.44 -24.13 -0.24
CA GLY A 98 9.45 -24.34 1.20
C GLY A 98 10.40 -25.44 1.67
N ILE A 99 10.59 -26.51 0.90
CA ILE A 99 11.48 -27.62 1.26
C ILE A 99 12.96 -27.18 1.23
N PRO A 100 13.50 -26.60 0.14
CA PRO A 100 14.87 -26.08 0.15
C PRO A 100 15.11 -25.02 1.22
N PHE A 101 14.14 -24.11 1.42
CA PHE A 101 14.21 -23.13 2.49
C PHE A 101 14.27 -23.79 3.88
N TRP A 102 13.49 -24.85 4.06
CA TRP A 102 13.49 -25.64 5.29
C TRP A 102 14.80 -26.39 5.56
N LEU A 103 15.39 -26.98 4.52
CA LEU A 103 16.66 -27.69 4.63
C LEU A 103 17.85 -26.76 4.94
N THR A 104 17.78 -25.47 4.56
CA THR A 104 18.87 -24.51 4.77
C THR A 104 18.89 -23.87 6.15
N LEU A 105 17.74 -23.45 6.70
CA LEU A 105 17.67 -22.83 8.04
C LEU A 105 17.39 -23.82 9.17
N GLY A 106 16.76 -24.96 8.87
CA GLY A 106 16.30 -25.90 9.88
C GLY A 106 15.02 -25.46 10.63
N THR A 107 14.43 -26.42 11.34
CA THR A 107 13.08 -26.31 11.94
C THR A 107 12.95 -25.17 12.97
N LYS A 108 13.91 -25.04 13.89
CA LYS A 108 13.84 -24.07 15.00
C LYS A 108 13.82 -22.63 14.52
N GLN A 109 14.67 -22.29 13.55
CA GLN A 109 14.78 -20.93 13.02
C GLN A 109 13.53 -20.54 12.23
N ILE A 110 12.99 -21.46 11.43
CA ILE A 110 11.75 -21.23 10.67
C ILE A 110 10.56 -21.06 11.60
N PHE A 111 10.44 -21.88 12.64
CA PHE A 111 9.36 -21.72 13.61
C PHE A 111 9.45 -20.36 14.32
N SER A 112 10.67 -19.94 14.70
CA SER A 112 10.89 -18.61 15.27
C SER A 112 10.47 -17.49 14.30
N LEU A 113 10.89 -17.57 13.03
CA LEU A 113 10.52 -16.59 11.99
C LEU A 113 9.01 -16.55 11.76
N LEU A 114 8.36 -17.70 11.57
CA LEU A 114 6.92 -17.79 11.35
C LEU A 114 6.13 -17.28 12.57
N SER A 115 6.57 -17.63 13.78
CA SER A 115 5.94 -17.16 15.02
C SER A 115 6.09 -15.65 15.20
N GLN A 116 7.28 -15.10 14.96
CA GLN A 116 7.52 -13.67 15.05
C GLN A 116 6.73 -12.88 14.00
N GLU A 117 6.69 -13.35 12.77
CA GLU A 117 6.03 -12.68 11.64
C GLU A 117 4.51 -12.82 11.66
N THR A 118 3.98 -13.95 12.16
CA THR A 118 2.54 -14.21 12.24
C THR A 118 2.00 -13.76 13.59
N SER A 119 2.40 -14.41 14.68
CA SER A 119 1.87 -14.14 16.02
C SER A 119 2.42 -12.83 16.61
N GLY A 120 3.70 -12.52 16.42
CA GLY A 120 4.29 -11.26 16.89
C GLY A 120 3.71 -10.01 16.21
N ARG A 121 3.32 -10.10 14.93
CA ARG A 121 2.73 -8.94 14.24
C ARG A 121 1.21 -8.84 14.42
N PHE A 122 0.47 -9.94 14.27
CA PHE A 122 -0.99 -9.93 14.43
C PHE A 122 -1.42 -9.77 15.89
N VAL A 123 -0.74 -10.45 16.82
CA VAL A 123 -1.17 -10.55 18.22
C VAL A 123 -0.47 -9.54 19.11
N SER A 124 0.85 -9.35 19.05
CA SER A 124 1.54 -8.44 19.99
C SER A 124 1.65 -6.98 19.50
N GLY A 125 1.49 -6.70 18.21
CA GLY A 125 1.52 -5.32 17.68
C GLY A 125 2.92 -4.71 17.58
N TYR A 126 3.96 -5.55 17.60
CA TYR A 126 5.36 -5.15 17.79
C TYR A 126 5.91 -4.13 16.75
N ALA A 127 5.29 -4.02 15.58
CA ALA A 127 5.79 -3.13 14.51
C ALA A 127 5.10 -1.77 14.48
N HIS A 128 3.76 -1.75 14.41
CA HIS A 128 2.97 -0.53 14.17
C HIS A 128 1.63 -0.60 14.93
N PRO A 129 1.64 -0.37 16.25
CA PRO A 129 0.43 -0.44 17.07
C PRO A 129 -0.48 0.75 16.74
N GLU A 130 -1.69 0.44 16.32
CA GLU A 130 -2.68 1.44 15.88
C GLU A 130 -4.08 1.04 16.36
N ALA A 131 -4.96 2.04 16.55
CA ALA A 131 -6.32 1.82 17.03
C ALA A 131 -7.15 0.93 16.06
N PHE A 132 -8.20 0.29 16.59
CA PHE A 132 -9.10 -0.56 15.77
C PHE A 132 -9.74 0.20 14.60
N TYR A 133 -10.07 1.48 14.80
CA TYR A 133 -10.68 2.35 13.79
C TYR A 133 -9.68 2.91 12.77
N TYR A 134 -8.38 2.58 12.84
CA TYR A 134 -7.32 3.11 11.96
C TYR A 134 -7.67 3.04 10.47
N TYR A 135 -8.31 1.96 10.01
CA TYR A 135 -8.61 1.79 8.59
C TYR A 135 -9.83 2.58 8.11
N LEU A 136 -10.66 3.15 8.99
CA LEU A 136 -11.76 4.02 8.61
C LEU A 136 -11.28 5.33 7.94
N PRO A 137 -10.43 6.16 8.59
CA PRO A 137 -9.90 7.35 7.93
C PRO A 137 -8.99 6.98 6.75
N VAL A 138 -8.21 5.89 6.84
CA VAL A 138 -7.36 5.43 5.72
C VAL A 138 -8.20 5.07 4.50
N PHE A 139 -9.35 4.41 4.70
CA PHE A 139 -10.29 4.13 3.62
C PHE A 139 -10.88 5.41 3.04
N VAL A 140 -11.43 6.28 3.89
CA VAL A 140 -12.10 7.51 3.44
C VAL A 140 -11.15 8.38 2.63
N ILE A 141 -9.93 8.62 3.13
CA ILE A 141 -8.92 9.46 2.49
C ILE A 141 -8.29 8.74 1.29
N GLY A 142 -7.87 7.48 1.46
CA GLY A 142 -7.13 6.74 0.44
C GLY A 142 -7.96 6.36 -0.79
N PHE A 143 -9.28 6.32 -0.65
CA PHE A 143 -10.23 6.02 -1.74
C PHE A 143 -11.15 7.20 -2.07
N PHE A 144 -10.93 8.38 -1.50
CA PHE A 144 -11.67 9.58 -1.90
C PHE A 144 -11.52 9.83 -3.41
N PRO A 145 -12.59 10.21 -4.14
CA PRO A 145 -13.97 10.43 -3.68
C PRO A 145 -14.84 9.16 -3.64
N TRP A 146 -14.34 8.03 -4.13
CA TRP A 146 -15.05 6.76 -4.29
C TRP A 146 -15.52 6.13 -2.97
N SER A 147 -14.83 6.39 -1.87
CA SER A 147 -15.21 5.95 -0.52
C SER A 147 -16.62 6.41 -0.13
N LEU A 148 -16.99 7.66 -0.45
CA LEU A 148 -18.31 8.21 -0.13
C LEU A 148 -19.43 7.54 -0.94
N PHE A 149 -19.17 7.28 -2.21
CA PHE A 149 -20.11 6.59 -3.10
C PHE A 149 -20.41 5.16 -2.65
N MET A 150 -19.46 4.51 -1.97
CA MET A 150 -19.67 3.16 -1.44
C MET A 150 -20.77 3.13 -0.37
N PHE A 151 -20.79 4.09 0.56
CA PHE A 151 -21.85 4.18 1.58
C PHE A 151 -23.23 4.38 0.94
N VAL A 152 -23.30 5.15 -0.14
CA VAL A 152 -24.53 5.35 -0.91
C VAL A 152 -25.02 4.03 -1.53
N VAL A 153 -24.12 3.24 -2.13
CA VAL A 153 -24.48 1.93 -2.70
C VAL A 153 -25.06 1.02 -1.64
N ILE A 154 -24.42 0.92 -0.47
CA ILE A 154 -24.86 0.05 0.61
C ILE A 154 -26.25 0.46 1.10
N PHE A 155 -26.43 1.74 1.46
CA PHE A 155 -27.71 2.24 1.98
C PHE A 155 -28.84 2.05 0.97
N HIS A 156 -28.58 2.37 -0.30
CA HIS A 156 -29.57 2.22 -1.36
C HIS A 156 -29.94 0.76 -1.60
N PHE A 157 -28.94 -0.13 -1.62
CA PHE A 157 -29.15 -1.55 -1.81
C PHE A 157 -30.12 -2.13 -0.77
N PHE A 158 -29.97 -1.75 0.50
CA PHE A 158 -30.89 -2.19 1.55
C PHE A 158 -32.30 -1.58 1.39
N ARG A 159 -32.40 -0.32 0.97
CA ARG A 159 -33.70 0.36 0.79
C ARG A 159 -34.50 -0.15 -0.41
N LYS A 160 -33.87 -0.35 -1.57
CA LYS A 160 -34.53 -0.79 -2.82
C LYS A 160 -34.14 -2.21 -3.23
N LYS A 161 -33.82 -3.07 -2.27
CA LYS A 161 -33.40 -4.46 -2.52
C LYS A 161 -34.31 -5.19 -3.49
N LYS A 162 -35.64 -5.00 -3.42
CA LYS A 162 -36.61 -5.70 -4.28
C LYS A 162 -36.46 -5.37 -5.77
N THR A 163 -36.05 -4.14 -6.11
CA THR A 163 -35.97 -3.63 -7.48
C THR A 163 -34.77 -4.20 -8.27
N PHE A 164 -33.73 -4.68 -7.58
CA PHE A 164 -32.54 -5.21 -8.26
C PHE A 164 -32.74 -6.64 -8.80
N SER A 165 -32.19 -6.91 -9.99
CA SER A 165 -32.12 -8.27 -10.55
C SER A 165 -31.33 -9.20 -9.63
N LYS A 166 -31.58 -10.52 -9.72
CA LYS A 166 -30.86 -11.53 -8.92
C LYS A 166 -29.33 -11.45 -9.14
N GLU A 167 -28.90 -11.21 -10.37
CA GLU A 167 -27.47 -11.07 -10.72
C GLU A 167 -26.85 -9.81 -10.11
N THR A 168 -27.53 -8.67 -10.22
CA THR A 168 -27.06 -7.41 -9.63
C THR A 168 -26.94 -7.53 -8.10
N LYS A 169 -27.89 -8.21 -7.45
CA LYS A 169 -27.81 -8.52 -6.01
C LYS A 169 -26.55 -9.33 -5.69
N LYS A 170 -26.27 -10.39 -6.45
CA LYS A 170 -25.06 -11.22 -6.25
C LYS A 170 -23.78 -10.38 -6.39
N GLN A 171 -23.68 -9.52 -7.39
CA GLN A 171 -22.55 -8.60 -7.59
C GLN A 171 -22.36 -7.67 -6.39
N ILE A 172 -23.44 -7.00 -5.95
CA ILE A 172 -23.38 -6.08 -4.81
C ILE A 172 -22.95 -6.81 -3.54
N TYR A 173 -23.57 -7.94 -3.24
CA TYR A 173 -23.18 -8.75 -2.08
C TYR A 173 -21.71 -9.15 -2.13
N PHE A 174 -21.22 -9.64 -3.27
CA PHE A 174 -19.82 -10.06 -3.39
C PHE A 174 -18.85 -8.91 -3.15
N PHE A 175 -19.00 -7.79 -3.87
CA PHE A 175 -18.06 -6.67 -3.77
C PHE A 175 -18.17 -5.93 -2.43
N CYS A 176 -19.37 -5.82 -1.85
CA CYS A 176 -19.53 -5.28 -0.50
C CYS A 176 -18.88 -6.19 0.55
N THR A 177 -19.11 -7.51 0.49
CA THR A 177 -18.46 -8.46 1.40
C THR A 177 -16.94 -8.39 1.27
N TRP A 178 -16.40 -8.40 0.04
CA TRP A 178 -14.96 -8.25 -0.19
C TRP A 178 -14.42 -6.99 0.50
N CYS A 179 -15.01 -5.83 0.24
CA CYS A 179 -14.52 -4.58 0.81
C CYS A 179 -14.64 -4.54 2.35
N ILE A 180 -15.83 -4.84 2.88
CA ILE A 180 -16.13 -4.74 4.31
C ILE A 180 -15.27 -5.72 5.10
N ILE A 181 -15.18 -6.98 4.65
CA ILE A 181 -14.38 -8.00 5.34
C ILE A 181 -12.89 -7.67 5.27
N THR A 182 -12.40 -7.08 4.18
CA THR A 182 -10.99 -6.62 4.12
C THR A 182 -10.70 -5.58 5.20
N ILE A 183 -11.59 -4.59 5.36
CA ILE A 183 -11.43 -3.54 6.39
C ILE A 183 -11.48 -4.17 7.79
N ILE A 184 -12.51 -4.97 8.07
CA ILE A 184 -12.69 -5.61 9.39
C ILE A 184 -11.51 -6.51 9.74
N PHE A 185 -11.10 -7.38 8.81
CA PHE A 185 -10.01 -8.33 9.02
C PHE A 185 -8.72 -7.63 9.43
N PHE A 186 -8.31 -6.59 8.71
CA PHE A 186 -7.10 -5.84 9.06
C PHE A 186 -7.29 -4.92 10.27
N SER A 187 -8.49 -4.41 10.52
CA SER A 187 -8.81 -3.65 11.75
C SER A 187 -8.62 -4.48 13.02
N CYS A 188 -8.88 -5.79 12.95
CA CYS A 188 -8.64 -6.73 14.05
C CYS A 188 -7.14 -7.04 14.30
N SER A 189 -6.25 -6.74 13.36
CA SER A 189 -4.79 -6.92 13.54
C SER A 189 -4.23 -5.85 14.47
N ARG A 190 -3.31 -6.20 15.39
CA ARG A 190 -2.62 -5.19 16.23
C ARG A 190 -1.65 -4.32 15.43
N SER A 191 -0.83 -4.92 14.55
CA SER A 191 0.05 -4.16 13.65
C SER A 191 -0.72 -3.71 12.41
N LYS A 192 -0.72 -2.41 12.12
CA LYS A 192 -1.45 -1.84 10.97
C LYS A 192 -0.55 -0.98 10.09
N LEU A 193 -0.62 -1.25 8.79
CA LEU A 193 -0.03 -0.41 7.74
C LEU A 193 -1.12 -0.02 6.75
N MET A 194 -1.06 1.22 6.26
CA MET A 194 -2.04 1.75 5.30
C MET A 194 -2.19 0.89 4.03
N THR A 195 -1.13 0.17 3.64
CA THR A 195 -1.10 -0.66 2.43
C THR A 195 -1.85 -1.97 2.57
N TYR A 196 -2.18 -2.41 3.79
CA TYR A 196 -2.80 -3.72 4.00
C TYR A 196 -4.21 -3.84 3.43
N ILE A 197 -4.98 -2.75 3.41
CA ILE A 197 -6.34 -2.74 2.85
C ILE A 197 -6.36 -2.60 1.32
N LEU A 198 -5.19 -2.47 0.67
CA LEU A 198 -5.07 -2.31 -0.78
C LEU A 198 -5.79 -3.41 -1.60
N PRO A 199 -5.86 -4.69 -1.17
CA PRO A 199 -6.61 -5.74 -1.85
C PRO A 199 -8.10 -5.46 -2.03
N MET A 200 -8.71 -4.50 -1.32
CA MET A 200 -10.11 -4.13 -1.57
C MET A 200 -10.30 -3.18 -2.75
N SER A 201 -9.22 -2.61 -3.32
CA SER A 201 -9.33 -1.55 -4.32
C SER A 201 -10.21 -1.92 -5.52
N PRO A 202 -10.09 -3.12 -6.11
CA PRO A 202 -10.95 -3.50 -7.23
C PRO A 202 -12.43 -3.61 -6.84
N SER A 203 -12.74 -4.04 -5.61
CA SER A 203 -14.14 -4.14 -5.16
C SER A 203 -14.84 -2.78 -5.16
N VAL A 204 -14.14 -1.73 -4.72
CA VAL A 204 -14.66 -0.34 -4.74
C VAL A 204 -14.88 0.11 -6.18
N ALA A 205 -13.91 -0.13 -7.06
CA ALA A 205 -14.00 0.25 -8.47
C ALA A 205 -15.16 -0.48 -9.20
N LEU A 206 -15.37 -1.77 -8.91
CA LEU A 206 -16.39 -2.60 -9.55
C LEU A 206 -17.81 -2.32 -9.04
N LEU A 207 -17.96 -1.67 -7.89
CA LEU A 207 -19.26 -1.16 -7.42
C LEU A 207 -19.70 0.12 -8.14
N MET A 208 -18.77 0.93 -8.65
CA MET A 208 -19.08 2.25 -9.23
C MET A 208 -19.99 2.24 -10.48
N PRO A 209 -19.92 1.26 -11.40
CA PRO A 209 -20.86 1.17 -12.52
C PRO A 209 -22.32 1.04 -12.06
N LEU A 210 -22.58 0.38 -10.92
CA LEU A 210 -23.92 0.13 -10.40
C LEU A 210 -24.63 1.42 -9.93
N ILE A 211 -23.85 2.45 -9.62
CA ILE A 211 -24.31 3.79 -9.23
C ILE A 211 -24.88 4.57 -10.42
N SER A 212 -24.34 4.33 -11.61
CA SER A 212 -24.67 5.14 -12.80
C SER A 212 -26.04 4.88 -13.42
N LYS A 213 -26.83 3.98 -12.82
CA LYS A 213 -28.20 3.66 -13.25
C LYS A 213 -29.27 4.36 -12.40
N TRP A 214 -28.90 5.31 -11.54
CA TRP A 214 -29.82 5.89 -10.58
C TRP A 214 -30.52 7.13 -11.11
N GLU A 215 -31.85 7.09 -11.11
CA GLU A 215 -32.73 8.22 -11.43
C GLU A 215 -32.68 9.25 -10.30
N MET A 216 -32.41 10.51 -10.66
CA MET A 216 -32.20 11.62 -9.71
C MET A 216 -33.50 12.18 -9.12
N GLU A 217 -34.66 11.63 -9.48
CA GLU A 217 -35.97 12.25 -9.24
C GLU A 217 -36.52 11.97 -7.83
N ASP A 218 -36.16 10.85 -7.21
CA ASP A 218 -36.57 10.51 -5.84
C ASP A 218 -35.89 11.39 -4.77
N LYS A 219 -36.47 11.47 -3.55
CA LYS A 219 -35.82 12.11 -2.36
C LYS A 219 -34.38 11.65 -2.14
N PHE A 220 -34.09 10.38 -2.48
CA PHE A 220 -32.76 9.80 -2.40
C PHE A 220 -31.82 10.33 -3.50
N GLY A 221 -32.33 10.55 -4.71
CA GLY A 221 -31.60 11.20 -5.80
C GLY A 221 -31.19 12.64 -5.45
N LYS A 222 -32.06 13.39 -4.77
CA LYS A 222 -31.73 14.74 -4.25
C LYS A 222 -30.58 14.71 -3.23
N MET A 223 -30.57 13.73 -2.32
CA MET A 223 -29.47 13.54 -1.37
C MET A 223 -28.14 13.21 -2.07
N ILE A 224 -28.18 12.34 -3.09
CA ILE A 224 -26.99 12.00 -3.89
C ILE A 224 -26.47 13.21 -4.66
N ASN A 225 -27.37 14.01 -5.26
CA ASN A 225 -27.02 15.25 -5.94
C ASN A 225 -26.36 16.24 -4.96
N CYS A 226 -26.89 16.40 -3.75
CA CYS A 226 -26.26 17.20 -2.70
C CYS A 226 -24.86 16.69 -2.32
N LEU A 227 -24.72 15.37 -2.12
CA LEU A 227 -23.42 14.75 -1.86
C LEU A 227 -22.44 14.95 -3.02
N LEU A 228 -22.90 14.87 -4.27
CA LEU A 228 -22.09 15.12 -5.46
C LEU A 228 -21.58 16.54 -5.51
N TRP A 229 -22.44 17.52 -5.27
CA TRP A 229 -22.02 18.92 -5.17
C TRP A 229 -21.01 19.12 -4.05
N PHE A 230 -21.26 18.54 -2.88
CA PHE A 230 -20.32 18.58 -1.77
C PHE A 230 -18.94 18.00 -2.15
N ILE A 231 -18.92 16.82 -2.79
CA ILE A 231 -17.68 16.19 -3.28
C ILE A 231 -16.96 17.09 -4.28
N LEU A 232 -17.68 17.62 -5.27
CA LEU A 232 -17.11 18.50 -6.30
C LEU A 232 -16.55 19.79 -5.69
N SER A 233 -17.25 20.39 -4.72
CA SER A 233 -16.78 21.56 -3.98
C SER A 233 -15.51 21.25 -3.17
N VAL A 234 -15.48 20.14 -2.44
CA VAL A 234 -14.29 19.70 -1.69
C VAL A 234 -13.13 19.43 -2.65
N SER A 235 -13.39 18.80 -3.80
CA SER A 235 -12.37 18.53 -4.82
C SER A 235 -11.73 19.80 -5.40
N ILE A 236 -12.41 20.94 -5.39
CA ILE A 236 -11.85 22.26 -5.78
C ILE A 236 -11.10 22.90 -4.61
N LEU A 237 -11.64 22.82 -3.39
CA LEU A 237 -11.01 23.42 -2.21
C LEU A 237 -9.66 22.78 -1.89
N VAL A 238 -9.51 21.46 -2.06
CA VAL A 238 -8.25 20.74 -1.78
C VAL A 238 -7.06 21.34 -2.55
N PRO A 239 -7.05 21.43 -3.89
CA PRO A 239 -5.93 22.03 -4.61
C PRO A 239 -5.70 23.50 -4.26
N ILE A 240 -6.75 24.28 -3.98
CA ILE A 240 -6.60 25.68 -3.52
C ILE A 240 -5.85 25.74 -2.18
N THR A 241 -6.27 24.94 -1.20
CA THR A 241 -5.59 24.87 0.10
C THR A 241 -4.15 24.38 -0.04
N LEU A 242 -3.88 23.43 -0.95
CA LEU A 242 -2.53 22.97 -1.24
C LEU A 242 -1.67 24.09 -1.84
N ILE A 243 -2.18 24.89 -2.78
CA ILE A 243 -1.45 26.05 -3.34
C ILE A 243 -1.09 27.06 -2.24
N ILE A 244 -2.04 27.38 -1.35
CA ILE A 244 -1.84 28.36 -0.27
C ILE A 244 -0.85 27.84 0.78
N THR A 245 -0.91 26.55 1.11
CA THR A 245 -0.07 25.96 2.18
C THR A 245 1.30 25.51 1.67
N MET A 246 1.45 25.18 0.38
CA MET A 246 2.68 24.68 -0.23
C MET A 246 3.96 25.44 0.20
N PRO A 247 4.01 26.79 0.25
CA PRO A 247 5.20 27.53 0.66
C PRO A 247 5.68 27.23 2.08
N LYS A 248 4.77 26.81 2.97
CA LYS A 248 5.08 26.49 4.39
C LYS A 248 5.61 25.07 4.57
N TRP A 249 5.23 24.14 3.68
CA TRP A 249 5.48 22.71 3.86
C TRP A 249 6.52 22.13 2.92
N LEU A 250 6.86 22.79 1.79
CA LEU A 250 7.98 22.36 0.97
C LEU A 250 9.31 22.82 1.59
N PRO A 251 10.12 21.91 2.14
CA PRO A 251 11.45 22.26 2.61
C PRO A 251 12.27 22.68 1.39
N VAL A 252 12.98 23.80 1.50
CA VAL A 252 13.84 24.35 0.43
C VAL A 252 14.94 23.34 0.03
N ASP A 253 15.28 22.40 0.91
CA ASP A 253 16.45 21.53 0.82
C ASP A 253 16.23 20.23 0.03
N TYR A 254 14.98 19.86 -0.24
CA TYR A 254 14.70 18.70 -1.08
C TYR A 254 14.48 19.18 -2.50
N SER A 255 15.51 19.01 -3.34
CA SER A 255 15.63 19.22 -4.80
C SER A 255 14.42 18.97 -5.74
N ILE A 256 13.25 18.60 -5.23
CA ILE A 256 11.96 18.68 -5.92
C ILE A 256 11.73 20.13 -6.33
N THR A 257 11.81 20.41 -7.63
CA THR A 257 11.57 21.77 -8.12
C THR A 257 10.14 22.18 -7.76
N LYS A 258 9.97 23.28 -7.03
CA LYS A 258 8.66 23.84 -6.65
C LYS A 258 7.68 23.88 -7.82
N HIS A 259 8.19 24.14 -9.03
CA HIS A 259 7.43 24.13 -10.28
C HIS A 259 6.71 22.79 -10.57
N HIS A 260 7.34 21.64 -10.35
CA HIS A 260 6.72 20.33 -10.62
C HIS A 260 5.51 20.07 -9.71
N VAL A 261 5.64 20.41 -8.42
CA VAL A 261 4.55 20.30 -7.45
C VAL A 261 3.43 21.28 -7.80
N PHE A 262 3.78 22.52 -8.12
CA PHE A 262 2.82 23.55 -8.49
C PHE A 262 2.01 23.19 -9.74
N ILE A 263 2.67 22.72 -10.81
CA ILE A 263 2.02 22.25 -12.04
C ILE A 263 1.06 21.09 -11.73
N THR A 264 1.50 20.13 -10.91
CA THR A 264 0.68 18.98 -10.52
C THR A 264 -0.60 19.42 -9.79
N ILE A 265 -0.51 20.42 -8.91
CA ILE A 265 -1.68 20.97 -8.19
C ILE A 265 -2.60 21.77 -9.13
N ILE A 266 -2.05 22.52 -10.10
CA ILE A 266 -2.85 23.22 -11.13
C ILE A 266 -3.61 22.22 -11.99
N VAL A 267 -2.98 21.13 -12.43
CA VAL A 267 -3.64 20.08 -13.21
C VAL A 267 -4.80 19.48 -12.42
N LEU A 268 -4.62 19.25 -11.11
CA LEU A 268 -5.70 18.81 -10.23
C LEU A 268 -6.85 19.84 -10.18
N LEU A 269 -6.53 21.13 -10.00
CA LEU A 269 -7.51 22.22 -9.94
C LEU A 269 -8.35 22.31 -11.22
N ILE A 270 -7.68 22.36 -12.38
CA ILE A 270 -8.34 22.40 -13.70
C ILE A 270 -9.22 21.17 -13.87
N GLY A 271 -8.71 19.98 -13.51
CA GLY A 271 -9.49 18.74 -13.53
C GLY A 271 -10.77 18.84 -12.70
N SER A 272 -10.67 19.31 -11.46
CA SER A 272 -11.85 19.50 -10.59
C SER A 272 -12.85 20.52 -11.16
N ILE A 273 -12.40 21.65 -11.73
CA ILE A 273 -13.28 22.63 -12.37
C ILE A 273 -14.00 22.02 -13.58
N VAL A 274 -13.28 21.29 -14.44
CA VAL A 274 -13.87 20.60 -15.61
C VAL A 274 -14.93 19.58 -15.17
N THR A 275 -14.68 18.82 -14.10
CA THR A 275 -15.65 17.85 -13.59
C THR A 275 -16.91 18.52 -13.02
N MET A 276 -16.73 19.63 -12.29
CA MET A 276 -17.83 20.41 -11.75
C MET A 276 -18.66 21.01 -12.88
N PHE A 277 -18.01 21.67 -13.85
CA PHE A 277 -18.68 22.23 -15.03
C PHE A 277 -19.45 21.19 -15.84
N THR A 278 -18.84 20.01 -16.08
CA THR A 278 -19.50 18.89 -16.76
C THR A 278 -20.78 18.48 -16.02
N TYR A 279 -20.75 18.43 -14.68
CA TYR A 279 -21.94 18.11 -13.89
C TYR A 279 -22.99 19.23 -13.92
N SER A 280 -22.57 20.49 -13.81
CA SER A 280 -23.45 21.66 -13.86
C SER A 280 -24.29 21.69 -15.13
N VAL A 281 -23.65 21.44 -16.28
CA VAL A 281 -24.27 21.51 -17.61
C VAL A 281 -25.09 20.25 -17.92
N THR A 282 -24.52 19.07 -17.71
CA THR A 282 -25.15 17.83 -18.19
C THR A 282 -26.11 17.20 -17.18
N ARG A 283 -25.94 17.50 -15.89
CA ARG A 283 -26.59 16.81 -14.75
C ARG A 283 -26.51 15.28 -14.81
N SER A 284 -25.61 14.73 -15.63
CA SER A 284 -25.52 13.30 -15.93
C SER A 284 -24.38 12.65 -15.16
N PHE A 285 -24.74 11.77 -14.23
CA PHE A 285 -23.75 11.04 -13.42
C PHE A 285 -22.76 10.22 -14.27
N ARG A 286 -23.23 9.67 -15.40
CA ARG A 286 -22.39 8.87 -16.30
C ARG A 286 -21.27 9.72 -16.92
N LEU A 287 -21.59 10.93 -17.37
CA LEU A 287 -20.61 11.85 -17.96
C LEU A 287 -19.67 12.41 -16.89
N THR A 288 -20.19 12.80 -15.73
CA THR A 288 -19.37 13.27 -14.60
C THR A 288 -18.37 12.21 -14.16
N LYS A 289 -18.78 10.94 -14.03
CA LYS A 289 -17.86 9.84 -13.71
C LYS A 289 -16.73 9.71 -14.75
N LYS A 290 -17.05 9.77 -16.04
CA LYS A 290 -16.03 9.71 -17.12
C LYS A 290 -15.05 10.88 -17.01
N SER A 291 -15.58 12.09 -16.79
CA SER A 291 -14.78 13.31 -16.59
C SER A 291 -13.85 13.20 -15.36
N ILE A 292 -14.37 12.71 -14.23
CA ILE A 292 -13.60 12.47 -13.01
C ILE A 292 -12.48 11.45 -13.27
N CYS A 293 -12.77 10.34 -13.96
CA CYS A 293 -11.75 9.35 -14.30
C CYS A 293 -10.66 9.94 -15.19
N LEU A 294 -11.03 10.65 -16.26
CA LEU A 294 -10.08 11.22 -17.21
C LEU A 294 -9.16 12.25 -16.54
N THR A 295 -9.73 13.20 -15.81
CA THR A 295 -8.99 14.26 -15.11
C THR A 295 -8.05 13.69 -14.04
N ASN A 296 -8.51 12.70 -13.26
CA ASN A 296 -7.64 12.00 -12.31
C ASN A 296 -6.51 11.22 -13.00
N CYS A 297 -6.76 10.57 -14.14
CA CYS A 297 -5.71 9.90 -14.90
C CYS A 297 -4.63 10.89 -15.35
N ILE A 298 -5.02 12.05 -15.88
CA ILE A 298 -4.09 13.11 -16.29
C ILE A 298 -3.29 13.60 -15.08
N PHE A 299 -3.96 13.94 -13.98
CA PHE A 299 -3.32 14.35 -12.73
C PHE A 299 -2.30 13.30 -12.25
N LEU A 300 -2.68 12.02 -12.22
CA LEU A 300 -1.79 10.94 -11.77
C LEU A 300 -0.57 10.78 -12.67
N ILE A 301 -0.71 10.94 -14.00
CA ILE A 301 0.42 10.92 -14.93
C ILE A 301 1.41 12.04 -14.57
N PHE A 302 0.92 13.28 -14.45
CA PHE A 302 1.77 14.42 -14.09
C PHE A 302 2.43 14.25 -12.71
N ALA A 303 1.66 13.79 -11.71
CA ALA A 303 2.16 13.54 -10.37
C ALA A 303 3.26 12.48 -10.36
N ILE A 304 3.08 11.38 -11.10
CA ILE A 304 4.07 10.29 -11.19
C ILE A 304 5.32 10.75 -11.93
N VAL A 305 5.19 11.41 -13.09
CA VAL A 305 6.34 11.91 -13.85
C VAL A 305 7.15 12.89 -13.00
N SER A 306 6.47 13.83 -12.34
CA SER A 306 7.07 14.82 -11.47
C SER A 306 7.77 14.22 -10.25
N SER A 307 7.18 13.20 -9.61
CA SER A 307 7.70 12.62 -8.37
C SER A 307 8.70 11.48 -8.56
N SER A 308 8.60 10.72 -9.66
CA SER A 308 9.40 9.50 -9.90
C SER A 308 10.90 9.72 -9.80
N LYS A 309 11.40 10.85 -10.31
CA LYS A 309 12.82 11.23 -10.23
C LYS A 309 13.33 11.40 -8.79
N TYR A 310 12.45 11.74 -7.87
CA TYR A 310 12.79 12.08 -6.49
C TYR A 310 12.47 10.97 -5.49
N MET A 311 11.42 10.19 -5.72
CA MET A 311 11.00 9.15 -4.77
C MET A 311 12.07 8.07 -4.55
N GLY A 312 12.88 7.77 -5.56
CA GLY A 312 13.97 6.78 -5.47
C GLY A 312 15.18 7.27 -4.65
N THR A 313 15.47 8.57 -4.67
CA THR A 313 16.69 9.12 -4.05
C THR A 313 16.56 9.30 -2.54
N PHE A 314 15.33 9.46 -2.02
CA PHE A 314 15.11 9.64 -0.58
C PHE A 314 15.33 8.39 0.27
N ARG A 315 15.16 7.19 -0.30
CA ARG A 315 15.30 5.92 0.43
C ARG A 315 16.56 5.14 0.06
N SER A 316 17.14 5.42 -1.10
CA SER A 316 18.33 4.73 -1.56
C SER A 316 19.60 5.40 -1.03
N THR A 317 20.50 4.61 -0.45
CA THR A 317 21.85 5.05 -0.07
C THR A 317 22.84 4.93 -1.22
N LYS A 318 22.41 4.44 -2.40
CA LYS A 318 23.26 4.22 -3.58
C LYS A 318 24.15 5.42 -3.91
N ASP A 319 23.53 6.59 -4.04
CA ASP A 319 24.25 7.80 -4.46
C ASP A 319 25.33 8.20 -3.46
N VAL A 320 25.08 8.03 -2.15
CA VAL A 320 26.05 8.36 -1.11
C VAL A 320 27.15 7.32 -1.05
N VAL A 321 26.83 6.04 -1.15
CA VAL A 321 27.84 4.98 -1.19
C VAL A 321 28.74 5.17 -2.42
N GLN A 322 28.16 5.40 -3.59
CA GLN A 322 28.91 5.55 -4.83
C GLN A 322 29.73 6.84 -4.91
N LYS A 323 29.31 7.93 -4.25
CA LYS A 323 30.07 9.19 -4.23
C LYS A 323 31.07 9.28 -3.09
N CYS A 324 30.74 8.74 -1.92
CA CYS A 324 31.46 9.02 -0.67
C CYS A 324 32.29 7.84 -0.14
N LEU A 325 32.04 6.62 -0.64
CA LEU A 325 32.64 5.39 -0.14
C LEU A 325 33.30 4.52 -1.24
N SER A 326 33.14 4.87 -2.52
CA SER A 326 33.67 4.10 -3.67
C SER A 326 35.18 4.24 -3.86
N GLU A 327 35.75 5.38 -3.48
CA GLU A 327 37.18 5.70 -3.63
C GLU A 327 38.01 5.40 -2.38
N LYS A 328 37.38 4.91 -1.30
CA LYS A 328 38.02 4.69 -0.01
C LYS A 328 38.59 3.27 0.12
N GLU A 329 39.67 3.13 0.89
CA GLU A 329 40.34 1.86 1.16
C GLU A 329 39.35 0.75 1.54
N THR A 330 39.67 -0.49 1.20
CA THR A 330 38.75 -1.62 1.36
C THR A 330 38.45 -2.01 2.81
N ASN A 331 39.19 -1.49 3.80
CA ASN A 331 39.01 -1.81 5.23
C ASN A 331 38.46 -0.61 5.99
N TYR A 332 37.13 -0.53 6.12
CA TYR A 332 36.44 0.42 6.99
C TYR A 332 35.22 -0.21 7.65
N ALA A 333 34.88 0.27 8.84
CA ALA A 333 33.64 -0.07 9.53
C ALA A 333 32.54 0.93 9.22
N LEU A 334 31.32 0.43 8.95
CA LEU A 334 30.18 1.26 8.57
C LEU A 334 29.05 1.16 9.61
N PHE A 335 28.66 2.31 10.15
CA PHE A 335 27.54 2.44 11.07
C PHE A 335 26.37 3.17 10.45
N GLY A 336 25.16 2.75 10.81
CA GLY A 336 23.92 3.38 10.38
C GLY A 336 22.93 3.53 11.53
N ASN A 337 22.04 4.52 11.43
CA ASN A 337 20.92 4.68 12.35
C ASN A 337 19.78 3.75 11.87
N HIS A 338 19.61 2.60 12.53
CA HIS A 338 18.88 1.43 12.02
C HIS A 338 19.53 0.83 10.75
N VAL A 339 19.63 -0.49 10.68
CA VAL A 339 20.26 -1.18 9.55
C VAL A 339 19.45 -0.92 8.28
N ALA A 340 19.93 0.00 7.43
CA ALA A 340 19.33 0.29 6.14
C ALA A 340 19.73 -0.82 5.13
N PRO A 341 18.77 -1.63 4.61
CA PRO A 341 19.12 -2.73 3.70
C PRO A 341 19.81 -2.26 2.42
N SER A 342 19.47 -1.06 1.94
CA SER A 342 20.14 -0.42 0.79
C SER A 342 21.61 -0.12 1.07
N LEU A 343 21.96 0.25 2.31
CA LEU A 343 23.35 0.53 2.69
C LEU A 343 24.19 -0.74 2.67
N VAL A 344 23.68 -1.82 3.24
CA VAL A 344 24.33 -3.14 3.20
C VAL A 344 24.51 -3.60 1.76
N PHE A 345 23.46 -3.49 0.94
CA PHE A 345 23.48 -3.95 -0.45
C PHE A 345 24.48 -3.18 -1.33
N TYR A 346 24.47 -1.84 -1.28
CA TYR A 346 25.34 -1.03 -2.15
C TYR A 346 26.78 -0.92 -1.65
N SER A 347 27.01 -0.99 -0.32
CA SER A 347 28.37 -1.00 0.21
C SER A 347 29.02 -2.40 0.14
N GLY A 348 28.22 -3.47 0.07
CA GLY A 348 28.72 -4.84 0.20
C GLY A 348 29.31 -5.15 1.58
N LYS A 349 29.10 -4.28 2.58
CA LYS A 349 29.67 -4.37 3.92
C LYS A 349 28.61 -4.68 4.97
N CYS A 350 29.03 -5.31 6.06
CA CYS A 350 28.19 -5.46 7.24
C CYS A 350 28.02 -4.09 7.90
N VAL A 351 26.78 -3.61 7.98
CA VAL A 351 26.44 -2.34 8.63
C VAL A 351 26.10 -2.63 10.09
N MET A 352 26.83 -2.01 11.00
CA MET A 352 26.56 -2.12 12.43
C MET A 352 25.53 -1.07 12.85
N ASP A 353 24.55 -1.49 13.65
CA ASP A 353 23.62 -0.55 14.27
C ASP A 353 24.36 0.27 15.34
N MET A 354 24.20 1.59 15.30
CA MET A 354 24.77 2.48 16.30
C MET A 354 24.24 2.18 17.71
N GLY A 355 22.96 1.80 17.82
CA GLY A 355 22.32 1.59 19.13
C GLY A 355 22.32 2.87 19.99
N THR A 356 22.46 2.70 21.30
CA THR A 356 22.56 3.83 22.24
C THR A 356 23.95 4.46 22.23
N GLY A 357 24.07 5.73 22.66
CA GLY A 357 25.36 6.43 22.64
C GLY A 357 26.47 5.78 23.48
N ALA A 358 26.12 4.99 24.50
CA ALA A 358 27.07 4.22 25.30
C ALA A 358 27.53 2.95 24.57
N GLU A 359 26.60 2.23 23.94
CA GLU A 359 26.92 1.05 23.13
C GLU A 359 27.77 1.42 21.91
N PHE A 360 27.47 2.55 21.27
CA PHE A 360 28.24 3.04 20.14
C PHE A 360 29.72 3.26 20.50
N ARG A 361 29.99 3.91 21.63
CA ARG A 361 31.37 4.12 22.12
C ARG A 361 32.09 2.81 22.43
N LYS A 362 31.40 1.86 23.05
CA LYS A 362 31.97 0.52 23.33
C LYS A 362 32.29 -0.26 22.05
N LYS A 363 31.50 -0.07 20.99
CA LYS A 363 31.77 -0.67 19.67
C LYS A 363 32.94 0.01 18.96
N LEU A 364 33.02 1.33 19.02
CA LEU A 364 34.13 2.12 18.47
C LEU A 364 35.48 1.67 19.03
N SER A 365 35.61 1.50 20.35
CA SER A 365 36.87 1.10 20.99
C SER A 365 37.42 -0.25 20.54
N ASN A 366 36.58 -1.09 19.93
CA ASN A 366 36.98 -2.43 19.47
C ASN A 366 37.40 -2.46 17.99
N ILE A 367 37.26 -1.35 17.27
CA ILE A 367 37.52 -1.27 15.83
C ILE A 367 38.82 -0.51 15.60
N LYS A 368 39.74 -1.11 14.84
CA LYS A 368 41.03 -0.51 14.48
C LYS A 368 41.04 0.11 13.07
N GLU A 369 39.97 -0.11 12.32
CA GLU A 369 39.80 0.40 10.95
C GLU A 369 39.14 1.78 10.96
N PRO A 370 39.33 2.61 9.92
CA PRO A 370 38.62 3.88 9.78
C PRO A 370 37.09 3.66 9.85
N VAL A 371 36.41 4.48 10.65
CA VAL A 371 34.98 4.34 10.91
C VAL A 371 34.18 5.40 10.17
N TYR A 372 33.22 4.96 9.38
CA TYR A 372 32.25 5.83 8.72
C TYR A 372 30.85 5.64 9.32
N VAL A 373 30.19 6.76 9.60
CA VAL A 373 28.81 6.79 10.12
C VAL A 373 27.92 7.46 9.10
N LEU A 374 26.92 6.73 8.59
CA LEU A 374 25.93 7.25 7.66
C LEU A 374 24.62 7.57 8.39
N LEU A 375 24.16 8.82 8.23
CA LEU A 375 22.95 9.34 8.89
C LEU A 375 22.06 10.05 7.88
N SER A 376 20.77 10.14 8.18
CA SER A 376 19.92 11.13 7.52
C SER A 376 20.33 12.53 7.98
N LEU A 377 20.25 13.53 7.09
CA LEU A 377 20.54 14.93 7.44
C LEU A 377 19.70 15.42 8.63
N LYS A 378 18.44 14.98 8.70
CA LYS A 378 17.53 15.31 9.81
C LYS A 378 18.06 14.77 11.14
N ASP A 379 18.56 13.54 11.17
CA ASP A 379 19.08 12.93 12.40
C ASP A 379 20.44 13.52 12.79
N TYR A 380 21.29 13.82 11.81
CA TYR A 380 22.53 14.54 12.05
C TYR A 380 22.29 15.91 12.67
N ASN A 381 21.38 16.72 12.12
CA ASN A 381 21.08 18.04 12.65
C ASN A 381 20.54 17.99 14.10
N LYS A 382 19.84 16.92 14.49
CA LYS A 382 19.41 16.71 15.88
C LYS A 382 20.54 16.31 16.83
N LYS A 383 21.59 15.66 16.33
CA LYS A 383 22.68 15.08 17.13
C LYS A 383 24.04 15.75 16.85
N LYS A 384 24.05 16.89 16.17
CA LYS A 384 25.26 17.54 15.68
C LYS A 384 26.30 17.77 16.79
N ASP A 385 25.86 18.36 17.89
CA ASP A 385 26.72 18.67 19.04
C ASP A 385 27.28 17.40 19.71
N TRP A 386 26.54 16.29 19.64
CA TRP A 386 26.99 15.01 20.19
C TRP A 386 28.08 14.37 19.34
N PHE A 387 27.95 14.42 18.00
CA PHE A 387 28.98 13.91 17.10
C PHE A 387 30.26 14.74 17.16
N GLN A 388 30.14 16.06 17.28
CA GLN A 388 31.30 16.95 17.47
C GLN A 388 32.06 16.64 18.76
N LYS A 389 31.37 16.28 19.85
CA LYS A 389 32.00 15.87 21.12
C LYS A 389 32.77 14.55 21.04
N ILE A 390 32.51 13.71 20.04
CA ILE A 390 33.19 12.43 19.81
C ILE A 390 34.12 12.55 18.59
N SER A 391 34.46 13.78 18.18
CA SER A 391 35.38 14.03 17.06
C SER A 391 34.95 13.42 15.72
N PHE A 392 33.64 13.29 15.47
CA PHE A 392 33.09 12.87 14.18
C PHE A 392 32.67 14.07 13.34
N TYR A 393 33.21 14.17 12.13
CA TYR A 393 32.98 15.30 11.23
C TYR A 393 32.42 14.86 9.87
N PRO A 394 31.58 15.68 9.23
CA PRO A 394 31.02 15.37 7.92
C PRO A 394 32.12 15.41 6.85
N VAL A 395 32.35 14.26 6.21
CA VAL A 395 33.33 14.13 5.11
C VAL A 395 32.64 14.23 3.74
N CYS A 396 31.38 13.81 3.66
CA CYS A 396 30.63 13.82 2.42
C CYS A 396 29.13 13.88 2.71
N GLN A 397 28.36 14.56 1.88
CA GLN A 397 26.91 14.67 2.04
C GLN A 397 26.21 14.70 0.69
N ASN A 398 24.98 14.21 0.66
CA ASN A 398 24.02 14.51 -0.40
C ASN A 398 22.79 15.21 0.20
N ASN A 399 21.76 15.46 -0.61
CA ASN A 399 20.55 16.17 -0.19
C ASN A 399 19.71 15.44 0.89
N VAL A 400 20.11 14.24 1.32
CA VAL A 400 19.31 13.38 2.22
C VAL A 400 20.14 12.78 3.35
N HIS A 401 21.41 12.45 3.09
CA HIS A 401 22.29 11.74 4.00
C HIS A 401 23.64 12.43 4.12
N VAL A 402 24.28 12.23 5.27
CA VAL A 402 25.64 12.68 5.57
C VAL A 402 26.47 11.49 6.01
N VAL A 403 27.73 11.46 5.58
CA VAL A 403 28.76 10.52 6.00
C VAL A 403 29.71 11.25 6.93
N LEU A 404 29.80 10.78 8.16
CA LEU A 404 30.75 11.24 9.14
C LEU A 404 31.95 10.31 9.18
N SER A 405 33.12 10.86 9.46
CA SER A 405 34.35 10.13 9.80
C SER A 405 34.89 10.64 11.12
N GLU A 406 35.58 9.78 11.84
CA GLU A 406 36.43 10.20 12.95
C GLU A 406 37.56 11.09 12.41
N ALA A 407 37.89 12.16 13.14
CA ALA A 407 39.06 12.97 12.83
C ALA A 407 40.32 12.12 12.99
N SER A 408 41.13 12.07 11.93
CA SER A 408 42.51 11.61 12.03
C SER A 408 43.30 12.68 12.78
N ASP A 409 43.84 12.32 13.95
CA ASP A 409 44.79 13.15 14.70
C ASP A 409 46.01 13.55 13.86
#